data_AF-A0A851LGU2-F1
#
_entry.id   AF-A0A851LGU2-F1
#
_cell.length_a   1.000
_cell.length_b   1.000
_cell.length_c   1.000
_cell.angle_alpha   90.00
_cell.angle_beta   90.00
_cell.angle_gamma   90.00
#
_symmetry.space_group_name_H-M   'P 1'
#
loop_
_entity.id
_entity.type
_entity.pdbx_description
1 polymer ?
#
loop_
_entity_poly.entity_id
_entity_poly.type
_entity_poly.pdbx_seq_one_letter_code
_entity_poly.pdbx_strand_id
1 'polypeptide(L)'
;GYRVSLQGNFFGRNHTYITIPEYSPRQHIKLDPPLNIQSNVTASKCQIWWSVPWYLVEILQYELQYKEYSMSWEMALNKTPSSSLPQTEIEATELRSGIAYIARVRCKVSENEDSYRSQWSEWSQTTEFQKAGVPKLSEKILNTSTMQFLLIPLSFGTLLYLFWNCKLSSRYCCFLTTGQKAFPALTFPHQLLSFSHSIISTMGILR
;
A
#
# COMPACT_ATOMS: atom_id res chain seq x y z
N GLY A 1 34.46 -29.50 25.60
CA GLY A 1 34.36 -30.36 24.41
C GLY A 1 33.23 -31.36 24.62
N TYR A 2 32.40 -31.58 23.61
CA TYR A 2 31.30 -32.55 23.65
C TYR A 2 31.76 -33.89 23.05
N ARG A 3 31.27 -35.02 23.57
CA ARG A 3 31.48 -36.37 23.02
C ARG A 3 30.15 -36.87 22.48
N VAL A 4 30.08 -37.11 21.17
CA VAL A 4 28.89 -37.69 20.53
C VAL A 4 29.10 -39.19 20.37
N SER A 5 28.19 -39.99 20.93
CA SER A 5 28.17 -41.46 20.76
C SER A 5 26.82 -41.88 20.21
N LEU A 6 26.82 -42.69 19.15
CA LEU A 6 25.61 -43.31 18.61
C LEU A 6 25.35 -44.63 19.35
N GLN A 7 24.20 -44.72 19.99
CA GLN A 7 23.68 -45.96 20.54
C GLN A 7 22.64 -46.54 19.57
N GLY A 8 22.87 -47.78 19.14
CA GLY A 8 21.94 -48.53 18.30
C GLY A 8 21.77 -49.95 18.82
N ASN A 9 20.55 -50.48 18.69
CA ASN A 9 20.27 -51.89 18.92
C ASN A 9 20.31 -52.60 17.56
N PHE A 10 21.40 -53.32 17.30
CA PHE A 10 21.54 -54.17 16.13
C PHE A 10 21.61 -55.62 16.60
N PHE A 11 20.78 -56.48 16.02
CA PHE A 11 20.70 -57.91 16.34
C PHE A 11 20.48 -58.23 17.84
N GLY A 12 19.70 -57.41 18.55
CA GLY A 12 19.36 -57.65 19.96
C GLY A 12 20.49 -57.36 20.95
N ARG A 13 21.60 -56.75 20.50
CA ARG A 13 22.71 -56.30 21.36
C ARG A 13 22.90 -54.80 21.25
N ASN A 14 22.97 -54.14 22.40
CA ASN A 14 23.30 -52.73 22.49
C ASN A 14 24.76 -52.52 22.08
N HIS A 15 24.98 -51.86 20.96
CA HIS A 15 26.30 -51.46 20.50
C HIS A 15 26.43 -49.93 20.62
N THR A 16 27.48 -49.48 21.31
CA THR A 16 27.93 -48.09 21.32
C THR A 16 28.98 -47.93 20.24
N TYR A 17 28.66 -47.26 19.14
CA TYR A 17 29.61 -47.00 18.08
C TYR A 17 30.46 -45.76 18.37
N ILE A 18 31.71 -45.84 17.92
CA ILE A 18 32.81 -44.91 18.17
C ILE A 18 32.45 -43.49 17.69
N THR A 19 32.80 -42.52 18.53
CA THR A 19 32.96 -41.09 18.24
C THR A 19 33.56 -40.89 16.85
N ILE A 20 32.82 -40.27 15.92
CA ILE A 20 33.38 -39.86 14.62
C ILE A 20 34.45 -38.79 14.92
N PRO A 21 35.76 -39.11 14.89
CA PRO A 21 36.80 -38.22 15.43
C PRO A 21 36.88 -36.90 14.66
N GLU A 22 36.56 -36.94 13.36
CA GLU A 22 36.63 -35.80 12.46
C GLU A 22 35.35 -34.96 12.46
N TYR A 23 34.26 -35.42 13.09
CA TYR A 23 33.00 -34.67 13.13
C TYR A 23 33.00 -33.68 14.29
N SER A 24 33.00 -32.40 13.96
CA SER A 24 32.87 -31.32 14.95
C SER A 24 31.45 -30.73 14.92
N PRO A 25 30.56 -31.09 15.87
CA PRO A 25 29.20 -30.57 15.96
C PRO A 25 29.07 -29.04 15.86
N ARG A 26 29.95 -28.28 16.52
CA ARG A 26 29.98 -26.80 16.45
C ARG A 26 30.18 -26.24 15.04
N GLN A 27 30.70 -27.05 14.12
CA GLN A 27 30.96 -26.67 12.73
C GLN A 27 29.81 -27.06 11.78
N HIS A 28 28.82 -27.82 12.27
CA HIS A 28 27.76 -28.44 11.46
C HIS A 28 26.37 -28.17 12.06
N ILE A 29 26.16 -26.97 12.59
CA ILE A 29 24.88 -26.60 13.20
C ILE A 29 23.85 -26.33 12.11
N LYS A 30 22.66 -26.95 12.24
CA LYS A 30 21.45 -26.57 11.50
C LYS A 30 20.38 -26.21 12.52
N LEU A 31 19.88 -24.99 12.44
CA LEU A 31 18.84 -24.51 13.34
C LEU A 31 17.46 -24.89 12.80
N ASP A 32 16.50 -24.95 13.71
CA ASP A 32 15.09 -25.00 13.35
C ASP A 32 14.64 -23.65 12.73
N PRO A 33 13.68 -23.67 11.80
CA PRO A 33 13.15 -22.45 11.21
C PRO A 33 12.47 -21.57 12.27
N PRO A 34 12.49 -20.23 12.14
CA PRO A 34 11.74 -19.35 13.03
C PRO A 34 10.23 -19.63 12.97
N LEU A 35 9.56 -19.42 14.10
CA LEU A 35 8.13 -19.72 14.28
C LEU A 35 7.31 -18.44 14.42
N ASN A 36 5.98 -18.57 14.35
CA ASN A 36 5.01 -17.49 14.58
C ASN A 36 5.34 -16.18 13.85
N ILE A 37 5.71 -16.27 12.57
CA ILE A 37 5.91 -15.07 11.75
C ILE A 37 4.58 -14.33 11.60
N GLN A 38 4.61 -13.03 11.85
CA GLN A 38 3.45 -12.15 11.77
C GLN A 38 3.86 -10.83 11.12
N SER A 39 2.87 -10.12 10.59
CA SER A 39 3.06 -8.85 9.88
C SER A 39 2.06 -7.81 10.34
N ASN A 40 2.52 -6.59 10.60
CA ASN A 40 1.71 -5.40 10.83
C ASN A 40 1.98 -4.39 9.72
N VAL A 41 0.94 -4.05 8.97
CA VAL A 41 1.05 -3.06 7.91
C VAL A 41 0.57 -1.72 8.42
N THR A 42 1.46 -0.74 8.38
CA THR A 42 1.16 0.66 8.65
C THR A 42 1.23 1.47 7.34
N ALA A 43 0.82 2.74 7.38
CA ALA A 43 0.87 3.61 6.20
C ALA A 43 2.29 3.84 5.66
N SER A 44 3.30 3.84 6.54
CA SER A 44 4.69 4.14 6.20
C SER A 44 5.59 2.90 6.06
N LYS A 45 5.24 1.79 6.71
CA LYS A 45 6.06 0.57 6.70
C LYS A 45 5.27 -0.70 7.00
N CYS A 46 5.81 -1.84 6.61
CA CYS A 46 5.35 -3.15 7.05
C CYS A 46 6.35 -3.72 8.06
N GLN A 47 5.92 -3.88 9.31
CA GLN A 47 6.71 -4.53 10.35
C GLN A 47 6.44 -6.03 10.31
N ILE A 48 7.51 -6.82 10.38
CA ILE A 48 7.44 -8.28 10.43
C ILE A 48 8.20 -8.74 11.66
N TRP A 49 7.61 -9.63 12.45
CA TRP A 49 8.27 -10.23 13.62
C TRP A 49 8.03 -11.73 13.66
N TRP A 50 8.92 -12.44 14.35
CA TRP A 50 8.87 -13.90 14.50
C TRP A 50 9.36 -14.30 15.90
N SER A 51 9.27 -15.59 16.19
CA SER A 51 9.67 -16.18 17.47
C SER A 51 10.86 -17.12 17.27
N VAL A 52 11.83 -17.01 18.17
CA VAL A 52 12.96 -17.93 18.34
C VAL A 52 13.20 -18.16 19.83
N PRO A 53 13.89 -19.23 20.23
CA PRO A 53 14.31 -19.42 21.61
C PRO A 53 15.12 -18.21 22.11
N TRP A 54 14.77 -17.71 23.30
CA TRP A 54 15.31 -16.46 23.85
C TRP A 54 16.85 -16.44 23.95
N TYR A 55 17.46 -17.58 24.26
CA TYR A 55 18.92 -17.72 24.40
C TYR A 55 19.68 -17.68 23.06
N LEU A 56 18.97 -17.72 21.92
CA LEU A 56 19.57 -17.63 20.59
C LEU A 56 19.50 -16.21 20.02
N VAL A 57 18.63 -15.34 20.53
CA VAL A 57 18.32 -14.04 19.90
C VAL A 57 19.57 -13.25 19.53
N GLU A 58 20.55 -13.14 20.43
CA GLU A 58 21.74 -12.31 20.23
C GLU A 58 22.76 -12.89 19.25
N ILE A 59 22.76 -14.21 19.05
CA ILE A 59 23.75 -14.92 18.22
C ILE A 59 23.23 -15.25 16.83
N LEU A 60 21.95 -14.97 16.54
CA LEU A 60 21.34 -15.27 15.25
C LEU A 60 21.43 -14.11 14.27
N GLN A 61 21.67 -14.49 13.02
CA GLN A 61 21.45 -13.69 11.84
C GLN A 61 20.22 -14.22 11.10
N TYR A 62 19.47 -13.30 10.49
CA TYR A 62 18.24 -13.63 9.77
C TYR A 62 18.35 -13.24 8.31
N GLU A 63 17.52 -13.90 7.50
CA GLU A 63 17.25 -13.51 6.14
C GLU A 63 15.74 -13.54 5.93
N LEU A 64 15.19 -12.37 5.61
CA LEU A 64 13.80 -12.22 5.20
C LEU A 64 13.73 -12.32 3.69
N GLN A 65 12.81 -13.11 3.18
CA GLN A 65 12.48 -13.16 1.77
C GLN A 65 10.99 -12.87 1.58
N TYR A 66 10.67 -11.94 0.69
CA TYR A 66 9.29 -11.57 0.40
C TYR A 66 9.05 -11.37 -1.09
N LYS A 67 7.82 -11.62 -1.53
CA LYS A 67 7.41 -11.49 -2.94
C LYS A 67 5.94 -11.15 -3.05
N GLU A 68 5.50 -10.73 -4.23
CA GLU A 68 4.07 -10.66 -4.53
C GLU A 68 3.46 -12.07 -4.47
N TYR A 69 2.21 -12.17 -4.04
CA TYR A 69 1.51 -13.44 -3.85
C TYR A 69 1.54 -14.29 -5.13
N SER A 70 1.31 -13.65 -6.30
CA SER A 70 1.25 -14.29 -7.62
C SER A 70 2.61 -14.70 -8.21
N MET A 71 3.73 -14.20 -7.69
CA MET A 71 5.06 -14.44 -8.26
C MET A 71 5.70 -15.74 -7.78
N SER A 72 6.72 -16.25 -8.48
CA SER A 72 7.54 -17.37 -8.00
C SER A 72 8.55 -16.92 -6.95
N TRP A 73 9.05 -17.86 -6.13
CA TRP A 73 10.10 -17.58 -5.13
C TRP A 73 11.46 -17.23 -5.75
N GLU A 74 11.68 -17.52 -7.03
CA GLU A 74 12.91 -17.16 -7.76
C GLU A 74 13.01 -15.66 -7.99
N MET A 75 11.87 -14.95 -8.04
CA MET A 75 11.80 -13.50 -8.20
C MET A 75 11.61 -12.76 -6.86
N ALA A 76 11.79 -13.46 -5.74
CA ALA A 76 11.61 -12.87 -4.43
C ALA A 76 12.72 -11.88 -4.06
N LEU A 77 12.35 -10.87 -3.28
CA LEU A 77 13.26 -9.88 -2.74
C LEU A 77 13.81 -10.38 -1.41
N ASN A 78 15.14 -10.33 -1.28
CA ASN A 78 15.84 -10.70 -0.06
C ASN A 78 16.20 -9.45 0.74
N LYS A 79 15.98 -9.49 2.04
CA LYS A 79 16.31 -8.42 2.98
C LYS A 79 16.99 -9.04 4.19
N THR A 80 18.21 -8.60 4.46
CA THR A 80 18.94 -8.97 5.68
C THR A 80 18.61 -7.96 6.77
N PRO A 81 17.96 -8.37 7.88
CA PRO A 81 17.74 -7.47 9.01
C PRO A 81 19.09 -6.99 9.57
N SER A 82 19.16 -5.70 9.91
CA SER A 82 20.38 -5.09 10.46
C SER A 82 20.62 -5.44 11.94
N SER A 83 19.56 -5.84 12.65
CA SER A 83 19.61 -6.23 14.06
C SER A 83 19.48 -7.74 14.23
N SER A 84 20.08 -8.28 15.30
CA SER A 84 19.84 -9.64 15.81
C SER A 84 18.46 -9.82 16.48
N LEU A 85 17.64 -8.77 16.54
CA LEU A 85 16.27 -8.89 17.03
C LEU A 85 15.40 -9.67 16.03
N PRO A 86 14.42 -10.45 16.52
CA PRO A 86 13.53 -11.25 15.67
C PRO A 86 12.43 -10.40 15.03
N GLN A 87 12.81 -9.25 14.47
CA GLN A 87 11.92 -8.30 13.82
C GLN A 87 12.65 -7.56 12.70
N THR A 88 11.91 -7.11 11.69
CA THR A 88 12.42 -6.26 10.62
C THR A 88 11.30 -5.42 10.01
N GLU A 89 11.69 -4.43 9.23
CA GLU A 89 10.80 -3.46 8.62
C GLU A 89 11.02 -3.41 7.10
N ILE A 90 9.93 -3.50 6.34
CA ILE A 90 9.91 -3.26 4.90
C ILE A 90 9.33 -1.86 4.68
N GLU A 91 10.07 -1.01 3.97
CA GLU A 91 9.63 0.35 3.72
C GLU A 91 8.41 0.37 2.79
N ALA A 92 7.48 1.30 3.00
CA ALA A 92 6.32 1.40 2.13
C ALA A 92 6.67 1.80 0.68
N THR A 93 7.89 2.28 0.41
CA THR A 93 8.43 2.55 -0.93
C THR A 93 8.80 1.27 -1.67
N GLU A 94 9.14 0.19 -0.95
CA GLU A 94 9.42 -1.13 -1.52
C GLU A 94 8.12 -1.87 -1.91
N LEU A 95 6.97 -1.42 -1.39
CA LEU A 95 5.68 -2.09 -1.52
C LEU A 95 4.71 -1.33 -2.44
N ARG A 96 4.07 -2.07 -3.34
CA ARG A 96 3.01 -1.55 -4.22
C ARG A 96 1.66 -1.56 -3.48
N SER A 97 0.95 -0.44 -3.58
CA SER A 97 -0.37 -0.29 -2.96
C SER A 97 -1.40 -1.21 -3.63
N GLY A 98 -2.20 -1.92 -2.83
CA GLY A 98 -3.23 -2.84 -3.33
C GLY A 98 -2.71 -4.19 -3.82
N ILE A 99 -1.41 -4.48 -3.69
CA ILE A 99 -0.83 -5.80 -4.01
C ILE A 99 -0.61 -6.60 -2.74
N ALA A 100 -1.04 -7.86 -2.75
CA ALA A 100 -0.78 -8.81 -1.67
C ALA A 100 0.63 -9.40 -1.79
N TYR A 101 1.34 -9.43 -0.68
CA TYR A 101 2.69 -9.96 -0.56
C TYR A 101 2.72 -11.13 0.42
N ILE A 102 3.66 -12.04 0.21
CA ILE A 102 3.97 -13.10 1.17
C ILE A 102 5.43 -13.03 1.56
N ALA A 103 5.71 -13.24 2.85
CA ALA A 103 7.06 -13.25 3.40
C ALA A 103 7.33 -14.55 4.16
N ARG A 104 8.60 -14.96 4.16
CA ARG A 104 9.16 -16.06 4.95
C ARG A 104 10.54 -15.66 5.47
N VAL A 105 10.94 -16.23 6.60
CA VAL A 105 12.21 -15.93 7.25
C VAL A 105 12.98 -17.22 7.50
N ARG A 106 14.31 -17.15 7.47
CA ARG A 106 15.20 -18.20 7.94
C ARG A 106 16.30 -17.61 8.81
N CYS A 107 16.97 -18.45 9.57
CA CYS A 107 18.02 -18.04 10.49
C CYS A 107 19.29 -18.88 10.33
N LYS A 108 20.40 -18.30 10.75
CA LYS A 108 21.73 -18.88 10.81
C LYS A 108 22.43 -18.29 12.04
N VAL A 109 23.41 -18.98 12.61
CA VAL A 109 24.33 -18.37 13.58
C VAL A 109 25.10 -17.25 12.87
N SER A 110 25.16 -16.09 13.52
CA SER A 110 25.87 -14.91 13.04
C SER A 110 27.31 -15.25 12.67
N GLU A 111 27.80 -14.70 11.56
CA GLU A 111 29.18 -14.89 11.13
C GLU A 111 30.21 -14.23 12.07
N ASN A 112 29.75 -13.34 12.96
CA ASN A 112 30.60 -12.76 14.01
C ASN A 112 31.03 -13.80 15.07
N GLU A 113 30.33 -14.94 15.16
CA GLU A 113 30.63 -16.02 16.10
C GLU A 113 31.60 -17.03 15.49
N ASP A 114 32.90 -16.71 15.46
CA ASP A 114 33.96 -17.57 14.87
C ASP A 114 34.02 -19.00 15.46
N SER A 115 33.47 -19.19 16.66
CA SER A 115 33.44 -20.47 17.37
C SER A 115 32.47 -21.48 16.75
N TYR A 116 31.47 -21.00 16.01
CA TYR A 116 30.37 -21.80 15.50
C TYR A 116 30.19 -21.60 13.99
N ARG A 117 30.02 -22.71 13.28
CA ARG A 117 29.55 -22.67 11.88
C ARG A 117 28.21 -23.34 11.78
N SER A 118 27.32 -22.64 11.10
CA SER A 118 25.97 -23.13 10.83
C SER A 118 25.61 -22.93 9.37
N GLN A 119 24.75 -23.81 8.89
CA GLN A 119 24.02 -23.61 7.64
C GLN A 119 22.73 -22.85 7.92
N TRP A 120 22.18 -22.25 6.87
CA TRP A 120 20.84 -21.67 6.93
C TRP A 120 19.82 -22.74 7.33
N SER A 121 18.89 -22.37 8.21
CA SER A 121 17.72 -23.18 8.48
C SER A 121 16.81 -23.29 7.27
N GLU A 122 15.84 -24.19 7.35
CA GLU A 122 14.73 -24.19 6.40
C GLU A 122 13.96 -22.86 6.49
N TRP A 123 13.18 -22.58 5.46
CA TRP A 123 12.28 -21.43 5.52
C TRP A 123 11.16 -21.64 6.53
N SER A 124 10.78 -20.57 7.23
CA SER A 124 9.60 -20.55 8.09
C SER A 124 8.30 -20.75 7.31
N GLN A 125 7.20 -20.90 8.06
CA GLN A 125 5.86 -20.64 7.52
C GLN A 125 5.78 -19.22 6.91
N THR A 126 4.80 -19.00 6.04
CA THR A 126 4.63 -17.71 5.36
C THR A 126 3.64 -16.82 6.10
N THR A 127 3.87 -15.51 6.11
CA THR A 127 2.86 -14.50 6.47
C THR A 127 2.44 -13.71 5.24
N GLU A 128 1.15 -13.39 5.14
CA GLU A 128 0.60 -12.55 4.07
C GLU A 128 0.34 -11.13 4.60
N PHE A 129 0.64 -10.14 3.78
CA PHE A 129 0.39 -8.74 4.10
C PHE A 129 0.11 -7.93 2.83
N GLN A 130 -0.69 -6.88 2.97
CA GLN A 130 -1.05 -6.01 1.86
C GLN A 130 -1.00 -4.55 2.31
N LYS A 131 -0.30 -3.71 1.54
CA LYS A 131 -0.37 -2.27 1.72
C LYS A 131 -1.76 -1.80 1.32
N ALA A 132 -2.50 -1.25 2.27
CA ALA A 132 -3.81 -0.67 2.02
C ALA A 132 -3.70 0.29 0.82
N GLY A 133 -4.50 0.03 -0.21
CA GLY A 133 -4.64 0.98 -1.29
C GLY A 133 -5.20 2.29 -0.72
N VAL A 134 -4.84 3.41 -1.34
CA VAL A 134 -5.77 4.55 -1.32
C VAL A 134 -7.11 3.96 -1.76
N PRO A 135 -8.21 4.09 -1.00
CA PRO A 135 -9.49 3.63 -1.47
C PRO A 135 -9.69 4.28 -2.82
N LYS A 136 -9.61 3.49 -3.90
CA LYS A 136 -10.23 3.87 -5.15
C LYS A 136 -11.67 4.04 -4.74
N LEU A 137 -12.09 5.29 -4.52
CA LEU A 137 -13.49 5.65 -4.44
C LEU A 137 -14.04 5.01 -5.69
N SER A 138 -14.72 3.88 -5.51
CA SER A 138 -15.22 3.12 -6.63
C SER A 138 -16.13 4.11 -7.32
N GLU A 139 -15.74 4.58 -8.50
CA GLU A 139 -16.57 5.46 -9.33
C GLU A 139 -17.95 4.82 -9.57
N LYS A 140 -18.10 3.53 -9.25
CA LYS A 140 -19.35 2.79 -9.13
C LYS A 140 -20.34 3.34 -8.09
N ILE A 141 -19.94 4.18 -7.12
CA ILE A 141 -20.87 4.80 -6.16
C ILE A 141 -21.47 6.12 -6.68
N LEU A 142 -20.80 6.82 -7.61
CA LEU A 142 -21.44 7.89 -8.38
C LEU A 142 -21.85 7.31 -9.73
N ASN A 143 -22.77 6.35 -9.70
CA ASN A 143 -23.45 5.86 -10.90
C ASN A 143 -24.10 7.06 -11.61
N THR A 144 -23.48 7.50 -12.72
CA THR A 144 -23.97 8.56 -13.61
C THR A 144 -25.44 8.38 -14.01
N SER A 145 -25.96 7.13 -13.99
CA SER A 145 -27.37 6.88 -14.25
C SER A 145 -28.30 7.39 -13.14
N THR A 146 -27.88 7.41 -11.87
CA THR A 146 -28.75 7.88 -10.76
C THR A 146 -29.01 9.39 -10.83
N MET A 147 -28.03 10.17 -11.30
CA MET A 147 -28.21 11.61 -11.55
C MET A 147 -29.04 11.87 -12.82
N GLN A 148 -28.99 10.96 -13.79
CA GLN A 148 -29.79 11.03 -15.01
C GLN A 148 -31.29 10.85 -14.72
N PHE A 149 -31.65 9.95 -13.79
CA PHE A 149 -33.04 9.74 -13.38
C PHE A 149 -33.67 10.90 -12.61
N LEU A 150 -32.88 11.81 -12.04
CA LEU A 150 -33.39 13.02 -11.35
C LEU A 150 -33.54 14.21 -12.30
N LEU A 151 -32.67 14.33 -13.31
CA LEU A 151 -32.66 15.47 -14.25
C LEU A 151 -33.72 15.33 -15.37
N ILE A 152 -34.04 14.11 -15.79
CA ILE A 152 -35.06 13.84 -16.82
C ILE A 152 -36.49 14.26 -16.40
N PRO A 153 -37.03 13.86 -15.23
CA PRO A 153 -38.38 14.28 -14.84
C PRO A 153 -38.47 15.77 -14.52
N LEU A 154 -37.39 16.37 -14.00
CA LEU A 154 -37.34 17.80 -13.71
C LEU A 154 -37.41 18.65 -15.00
N SER A 155 -36.65 18.26 -16.02
CA SER A 155 -36.65 18.93 -17.32
C SER A 155 -37.94 18.68 -18.13
N PHE A 156 -38.52 17.49 -18.04
CA PHE A 156 -39.81 17.21 -18.67
C PHE A 156 -40.96 18.00 -18.02
N GLY A 157 -40.94 18.13 -16.69
CA GLY A 157 -41.91 18.95 -15.96
C GLY A 157 -41.84 20.43 -16.32
N THR A 158 -40.63 20.99 -16.45
CA THR A 158 -40.47 22.40 -16.86
C THR A 158 -40.88 22.63 -18.32
N LEU A 159 -40.59 21.70 -19.23
CA LEU A 159 -41.04 21.74 -20.62
C LEU A 159 -42.57 21.69 -20.75
N LEU A 160 -43.24 20.81 -19.99
CA LEU A 160 -44.70 20.74 -19.96
C LEU A 160 -45.32 22.01 -19.40
N TYR A 161 -44.73 22.56 -18.33
CA TYR A 161 -45.17 23.82 -17.74
C TYR A 161 -45.04 24.97 -18.75
N LEU A 162 -43.89 25.10 -19.43
CA LEU A 162 -43.70 26.10 -20.47
C LEU A 162 -44.64 25.88 -21.64
N PHE A 163 -44.84 24.64 -22.10
CA PHE A 163 -45.77 24.36 -23.20
C PHE A 163 -47.21 24.73 -22.84
N TRP A 164 -47.66 24.45 -21.62
CA TRP A 164 -48.99 24.84 -21.14
C TRP A 164 -49.14 26.36 -21.04
N ASN A 165 -48.14 27.05 -20.49
CA ASN A 165 -48.13 28.52 -20.40
C ASN A 165 -47.97 29.21 -21.77
N CYS A 166 -47.19 28.65 -22.69
CA CYS A 166 -47.05 29.14 -24.06
C CYS A 166 -48.33 28.90 -24.87
N LYS A 167 -49.02 27.78 -24.65
CA LYS A 167 -50.33 27.50 -25.27
C LYS A 167 -51.41 28.45 -24.75
N LEU A 168 -51.30 28.89 -23.49
CA LEU A 168 -52.12 29.97 -22.92
C LEU A 168 -51.73 31.34 -23.52
N SER A 169 -50.43 31.64 -23.67
CA SER A 169 -49.93 32.88 -24.29
C SER A 169 -50.36 33.03 -25.76
N SER A 170 -50.41 31.93 -26.52
CA SER A 170 -50.92 31.94 -27.90
C SER A 170 -52.40 32.34 -28.01
N ARG A 171 -53.18 32.29 -26.92
CA ARG A 171 -54.56 32.82 -26.89
C ARG A 171 -54.63 34.30 -26.47
N TYR A 172 -53.52 34.88 -26.01
CA TYR A 172 -53.44 36.30 -25.66
C TYR A 172 -52.66 37.14 -26.68
N CYS A 173 -51.88 36.54 -27.58
CA CYS A 173 -51.15 37.28 -28.62
C CYS A 173 -52.01 37.72 -29.83
N CYS A 174 -53.27 37.28 -29.95
CA CYS A 174 -54.18 37.79 -30.98
C CYS A 174 -54.94 39.07 -30.56
N PHE A 175 -54.75 39.59 -29.34
CA PHE A 175 -55.50 40.77 -28.86
C PHE A 175 -54.66 42.03 -28.63
N LEU A 176 -53.35 42.03 -28.94
CA LEU A 176 -52.48 43.20 -28.77
C LEU A 176 -51.80 43.65 -30.07
N THR A 177 -52.54 43.61 -31.18
CA THR A 177 -52.13 44.28 -32.43
C THR A 177 -53.16 45.31 -32.87
N THR A 178 -53.42 46.33 -32.04
CA THR A 178 -54.07 47.57 -32.50
C THR A 178 -53.66 48.75 -31.63
N GLY A 179 -53.05 49.77 -32.25
CA GLY A 179 -52.83 51.12 -31.69
C GLY A 179 -51.34 51.43 -31.48
N GLN A 180 -50.63 51.99 -32.48
CA GLN A 180 -50.37 53.44 -32.64
C GLN A 180 -49.61 54.07 -31.46
N LYS A 181 -48.61 54.96 -31.58
CA LYS A 181 -47.85 55.63 -32.64
C LYS A 181 -46.85 56.55 -31.87
N ALA A 182 -45.78 56.95 -32.56
CA ALA A 182 -44.99 58.18 -32.37
C ALA A 182 -43.83 58.22 -31.34
N PHE A 183 -42.63 58.48 -31.88
CA PHE A 183 -41.46 59.11 -31.22
C PHE A 183 -41.75 60.59 -30.87
N PRO A 184 -41.00 61.26 -29.95
CA PRO A 184 -39.68 61.83 -30.31
C PRO A 184 -38.59 61.88 -29.19
N ALA A 185 -37.34 61.74 -29.65
CA ALA A 185 -36.09 62.50 -29.38
C ALA A 185 -35.67 63.07 -28.00
N LEU A 186 -34.31 63.13 -27.84
CA LEU A 186 -33.44 63.90 -26.91
C LEU A 186 -33.26 63.26 -25.51
N THR A 187 -32.09 63.12 -24.89
CA THR A 187 -30.78 63.80 -25.02
C THR A 187 -29.72 62.98 -24.21
N PHE A 188 -28.46 62.96 -24.66
CA PHE A 188 -27.28 62.59 -23.83
C PHE A 188 -26.96 63.70 -22.82
N PRO A 189 -26.24 63.40 -21.71
CA PRO A 189 -24.82 63.80 -21.69
C PRO A 189 -23.86 62.82 -20.98
N HIS A 190 -22.66 62.75 -21.56
CA HIS A 190 -21.30 62.76 -20.97
C HIS A 190 -21.06 62.40 -19.49
N GLN A 191 -20.13 61.45 -19.26
CA GLN A 191 -18.74 61.64 -18.76
C GLN A 191 -18.20 60.27 -18.27
N LEU A 192 -17.29 59.59 -18.97
CA LEU A 192 -15.81 59.65 -18.90
C LEU A 192 -15.20 59.92 -17.51
N LEU A 193 -14.59 58.89 -16.93
CA LEU A 193 -13.33 59.03 -16.18
C LEU A 193 -12.45 57.80 -16.42
N SER A 194 -11.51 58.01 -17.33
CA SER A 194 -10.26 57.27 -17.53
C SER A 194 -9.28 57.61 -16.40
N PHE A 195 -8.40 56.68 -16.02
CA PHE A 195 -6.94 56.81 -15.79
C PHE A 195 -6.51 55.49 -15.08
N SER A 196 -5.78 54.54 -15.67
CA SER A 196 -4.45 54.54 -16.32
C SER A 196 -3.28 54.43 -15.32
N HIS A 197 -2.59 53.26 -15.39
CA HIS A 197 -1.14 52.99 -15.16
C HIS A 197 -0.56 53.25 -13.73
N SER A 198 0.44 52.55 -13.16
CA SER A 198 1.39 51.51 -13.58
C SER A 198 2.09 50.89 -12.32
N ILE A 199 2.48 49.62 -12.42
CA ILE A 199 3.77 48.94 -12.08
C ILE A 199 4.63 49.52 -10.92
N ILE A 200 5.10 48.66 -10.00
CA ILE A 200 6.53 48.44 -9.64
C ILE A 200 6.69 47.13 -8.84
N SER A 201 7.66 46.32 -9.28
CA SER A 201 8.22 45.13 -8.65
C SER A 201 9.51 45.53 -7.92
N THR A 202 9.75 45.01 -6.71
CA THR A 202 11.10 45.00 -6.11
C THR A 202 11.34 43.68 -5.35
N MET A 203 12.33 42.93 -5.84
CA MET A 203 13.09 41.91 -5.10
C MET A 203 13.97 42.59 -4.05
N GLY A 204 14.14 41.92 -2.91
CA GLY A 204 15.19 42.23 -1.94
C GLY A 204 15.75 40.95 -1.33
N ILE A 205 16.99 40.63 -1.67
CA ILE A 205 17.89 39.75 -0.91
C ILE A 205 18.96 40.66 -0.29
N LEU A 206 19.27 40.45 0.99
CA LEU A 206 20.52 40.74 1.73
C LEU A 206 20.16 40.58 3.22
N ARG A 207 20.82 39.76 4.06
CA ARG A 207 22.21 39.31 4.14
C ARG A 207 22.28 37.84 4.53
#